data_AF-A0A1I5UEJ4-F1
#
_entry.id   AF-A0A1I5UEJ4-F1
#
_cell.length_a   1.000
_cell.length_b   1.000
_cell.length_c   1.000
_cell.angle_alpha   90.00
_cell.angle_beta   90.00
_cell.angle_gamma   90.00
#
_symmetry.space_group_name_H-M   'P 1'
#
loop_
_entity.id
_entity.type
_entity.pdbx_description
1 polymer ?
#
loop_
_entity_poly.entity_id
_entity_poly.type
_entity_poly.pdbx_seq_one_letter_code
_entity_poly.pdbx_strand_id
1 'polypeptide(L)'
;MQKLPNTELLAKRTIELLGGPEEARRKIDCEFNDMKNRWEQDTVSIGRILRAHLYVEHYLTEYLKNANPRLADLNKVRISFSQKMDLLDPNDHLISDIVTGIRHLNKIRNRLAHNLSADVTTEDSKKFLSIAAFKALQNASSNPDISNADPMQVLEEFAQYAASTLNHQVSSFGSAFTQALNEASSNAPPN
;
A
#
# COMPACT_ATOMS: atom_id res chain seq x y z
N MET A 1 22.06 -42.31 -2.38
CA MET A 1 22.17 -41.20 -3.35
C MET A 1 22.33 -41.81 -4.74
N GLN A 2 21.39 -41.56 -5.65
CA GLN A 2 21.55 -41.94 -7.06
C GLN A 2 22.74 -41.16 -7.63
N LYS A 3 23.71 -41.85 -8.23
CA LYS A 3 24.83 -41.22 -8.95
C LYS A 3 24.23 -40.42 -10.10
N LEU A 4 24.50 -39.11 -10.14
CA LEU A 4 24.12 -38.27 -11.28
C LEU A 4 24.68 -38.91 -12.57
N PRO A 5 23.90 -38.97 -13.66
CA PRO A 5 24.36 -39.48 -14.95
C PRO A 5 25.58 -38.68 -15.45
N ASN A 6 26.32 -39.25 -16.40
CA ASN A 6 27.40 -38.55 -17.09
C ASN A 6 26.87 -37.22 -17.65
N THR A 7 27.43 -36.11 -17.17
CA THR A 7 26.99 -34.73 -17.47
C THR A 7 27.12 -34.36 -18.94
N GLU A 8 28.14 -34.85 -19.65
CA GLU A 8 28.27 -34.61 -21.09
C GLU A 8 27.17 -35.32 -21.88
N LEU A 9 26.87 -36.56 -21.50
CA LEU A 9 25.86 -37.38 -22.16
C LEU A 9 24.46 -36.83 -21.91
N LEU A 10 24.23 -36.31 -20.70
CA LEU A 10 23.01 -35.59 -20.34
C LEU A 10 22.86 -34.30 -21.15
N ALA A 11 23.90 -33.46 -21.21
CA ALA A 11 23.86 -32.19 -21.93
C ALA A 11 23.62 -32.40 -23.44
N LYS A 12 24.32 -33.35 -24.06
CA LYS A 12 24.13 -33.69 -25.46
C LYS A 12 22.70 -34.15 -25.75
N ARG A 13 22.16 -35.03 -24.88
CA ARG A 13 20.78 -35.51 -25.04
C ARG A 13 19.75 -34.40 -24.86
N THR A 14 19.96 -33.48 -23.93
CA THR A 14 19.09 -32.31 -23.73
C THR A 14 19.08 -31.40 -24.96
N ILE A 15 20.25 -31.13 -25.56
CA ILE A 15 20.35 -30.31 -26.78
C ILE A 15 19.61 -30.98 -27.96
N GLU A 16 19.75 -32.30 -28.12
CA GLU A 16 18.99 -33.06 -29.12
C GLU A 16 17.48 -32.93 -28.92
N LEU A 17 16.99 -33.11 -27.68
CA LEU A 17 15.57 -32.99 -27.34
C LEU A 17 15.02 -31.58 -27.57
N LEU A 18 15.86 -30.55 -27.43
CA LEU A 18 15.47 -29.16 -27.66
C LEU A 18 15.39 -28.78 -29.14
N GLY A 19 15.86 -29.64 -30.06
CA GLY A 19 15.83 -29.42 -31.51
C GLY A 19 17.20 -29.12 -32.14
N GLY A 20 18.29 -29.45 -31.45
CA GLY A 20 19.65 -29.19 -31.89
C GLY A 20 20.24 -27.90 -31.28
N PRO A 21 21.54 -27.64 -31.52
CA PRO A 21 22.28 -26.58 -30.80
C PRO A 21 21.71 -25.17 -30.96
N GLU A 22 21.26 -24.80 -32.17
CA GLU A 22 20.72 -23.46 -32.43
C GLU A 22 19.35 -23.25 -31.77
N GLU A 23 18.43 -24.20 -31.92
CA GLU A 23 17.10 -24.10 -31.32
C GLU A 23 17.15 -24.23 -29.79
N ALA A 24 18.06 -25.06 -29.27
CA ALA A 24 18.34 -25.13 -27.83
C ALA A 24 18.82 -23.78 -27.30
N ARG A 25 19.77 -23.13 -27.99
CA ARG A 25 20.26 -21.81 -27.60
C ARG A 25 19.13 -20.77 -27.63
N ARG A 26 18.33 -20.74 -28.69
CA ARG A 26 17.18 -19.82 -28.80
C ARG A 26 16.18 -19.99 -27.65
N LYS A 27 15.82 -21.23 -27.29
CA LYS A 27 14.89 -21.52 -26.20
C LYS A 27 15.47 -21.14 -24.84
N ILE A 28 16.72 -21.51 -24.57
CA ILE A 28 17.42 -21.17 -23.33
C ILE A 28 17.53 -19.64 -23.19
N ASP A 29 17.93 -18.94 -24.25
CA ASP A 29 18.04 -17.47 -24.23
C ASP A 29 16.67 -16.81 -23.98
N CYS A 30 15.60 -17.36 -24.56
CA CYS A 30 14.23 -16.88 -24.32
C CYS A 30 13.80 -17.08 -22.86
N GLU A 31 13.95 -18.29 -22.31
CA GLU A 31 13.64 -18.60 -20.91
C GLU A 31 14.48 -17.75 -19.95
N PHE A 32 15.77 -17.60 -20.21
CA PHE A 32 16.67 -16.80 -19.39
C PHE A 32 16.32 -15.32 -19.42
N ASN A 33 15.96 -14.77 -20.59
CA ASN A 33 15.49 -13.39 -20.71
C ASN A 33 14.17 -13.18 -19.97
N ASP A 34 13.23 -14.12 -20.04
CA ASP A 34 11.98 -14.05 -19.28
C ASP A 34 12.22 -14.05 -17.77
N MET A 35 13.14 -14.90 -17.30
CA MET A 35 13.57 -14.92 -15.89
C MET A 35 14.23 -13.61 -15.49
N LYS A 36 15.12 -13.08 -16.33
CA LYS A 36 15.83 -11.82 -16.09
C LYS A 36 14.85 -10.65 -16.02
N ASN A 37 13.88 -10.57 -16.94
CA ASN A 37 12.84 -9.54 -16.93
C ASN A 37 12.01 -9.59 -15.62
N ARG A 38 11.73 -10.78 -15.09
CA ARG A 38 11.06 -10.94 -13.79
C ARG A 38 11.91 -10.54 -12.59
N TRP A 39 13.23 -10.57 -12.73
CA TRP A 39 14.17 -10.12 -11.69
C TRP A 39 14.40 -8.61 -11.72
N GLU A 40 14.50 -8.02 -12.91
CA GLU A 40 14.74 -6.59 -13.16
C GLU A 40 13.46 -5.76 -12.99
N GLN A 41 12.85 -5.85 -11.81
CA GLN A 41 11.64 -5.12 -11.46
C GLN A 41 11.97 -3.72 -10.92
N ASP A 42 11.01 -2.80 -10.98
CA ASP A 42 11.17 -1.46 -10.42
C ASP A 42 11.13 -1.51 -8.89
N THR A 43 12.32 -1.75 -8.31
CA THR A 43 12.51 -1.82 -6.87
C THR A 43 12.20 -0.51 -6.15
N VAL A 44 12.30 0.64 -6.83
CA VAL A 44 11.99 1.95 -6.25
C VAL A 44 10.48 2.08 -6.07
N SER A 45 9.69 1.81 -7.11
CA SER A 45 8.24 1.85 -7.03
C SER A 45 7.69 0.82 -6.04
N ILE A 46 8.25 -0.40 -6.03
CA ILE A 46 7.94 -1.43 -5.02
C ILE A 46 8.18 -0.89 -3.61
N GLY A 47 9.36 -0.28 -3.37
CA GLY A 47 9.74 0.27 -2.08
C GLY A 47 8.83 1.40 -1.63
N ARG A 48 8.42 2.30 -2.55
CA ARG A 48 7.49 3.41 -2.27
C ARG A 48 6.11 2.91 -1.83
N ILE A 49 5.52 1.96 -2.57
CA ILE A 49 4.22 1.36 -2.23
C ILE A 49 4.29 0.65 -0.88
N LEU A 50 5.34 -0.16 -0.67
CA LEU A 50 5.50 -0.92 0.58
C LEU A 50 5.69 0.02 1.78
N ARG A 51 6.49 1.06 1.64
CA ARG A 51 6.68 2.09 2.67
C ARG A 51 5.36 2.77 3.02
N ALA A 52 4.59 3.20 2.02
CA ALA A 52 3.29 3.83 2.24
C ALA A 52 2.32 2.90 3.01
N HIS A 53 2.28 1.61 2.64
CA HIS A 53 1.46 0.62 3.34
C HIS A 53 1.89 0.43 4.80
N LEU A 54 3.19 0.20 5.05
CA LEU A 54 3.72 -0.01 6.40
C LEU A 54 3.53 1.22 7.29
N TYR A 55 3.65 2.42 6.73
CA TYR A 55 3.43 3.67 7.43
C TYR A 55 1.98 3.78 7.92
N VAL A 56 1.00 3.55 7.04
CA VAL A 56 -0.42 3.55 7.43
C VAL A 56 -0.73 2.43 8.43
N GLU A 57 -0.17 1.23 8.24
CA GLU A 57 -0.40 0.12 9.17
C GLU A 57 0.13 0.40 10.59
N HIS A 58 1.27 1.09 10.70
CA HIS A 58 1.80 1.52 11.98
C HIS A 58 0.79 2.39 12.73
N TYR A 59 0.32 3.48 12.12
CA TYR A 59 -0.62 4.38 12.76
C TYR A 59 -2.01 3.78 12.95
N LEU A 60 -2.44 2.88 12.08
CA LEU A 60 -3.67 2.10 12.30
C LEU A 60 -3.56 1.25 13.56
N THR A 61 -2.42 0.60 13.75
CA THR A 61 -2.17 -0.24 14.93
C THR A 61 -2.12 0.60 16.20
N GLU A 62 -1.46 1.76 16.18
CA GLU A 62 -1.41 2.68 17.32
C GLU A 62 -2.80 3.30 17.61
N TYR A 63 -3.56 3.66 16.59
CA TYR A 63 -4.94 4.13 16.74
C TYR A 63 -5.79 3.09 17.48
N LEU A 64 -5.79 1.83 17.01
CA LEU A 64 -6.61 0.77 17.59
C LEU A 64 -6.25 0.48 19.06
N LYS A 65 -4.96 0.52 19.42
CA LYS A 65 -4.51 0.35 20.81
C LYS A 65 -5.00 1.46 21.73
N ASN A 66 -4.89 2.71 21.28
CA ASN A 66 -5.28 3.87 22.07
C ASN A 66 -6.81 4.00 22.18
N ALA A 67 -7.53 3.75 21.10
CA ALA A 67 -9.00 3.75 21.09
C ALA A 67 -9.60 2.60 21.92
N ASN A 68 -8.86 1.49 22.10
CA ASN A 68 -9.33 0.31 22.83
C ASN A 68 -8.30 -0.14 23.90
N PRO A 69 -8.19 0.54 25.06
CA PRO A 69 -7.17 0.23 26.08
C PRO A 69 -7.26 -1.18 26.68
N ARG A 70 -8.41 -1.86 26.52
CA ARG A 70 -8.64 -3.23 26.99
C ARG A 70 -8.34 -4.30 25.93
N LEU A 71 -7.97 -3.89 24.72
CA LEU A 71 -7.68 -4.80 23.63
C LEU A 71 -6.37 -5.56 23.93
N ALA A 72 -6.36 -6.86 23.64
CA ALA A 72 -5.14 -7.66 23.75
C ALA A 72 -4.05 -7.10 22.82
N ASP A 73 -2.78 -7.33 23.17
CA ASP A 73 -1.64 -6.88 22.38
C ASP A 73 -1.75 -7.40 20.93
N LEU A 74 -2.11 -6.50 20.01
CA LEU A 74 -2.37 -6.81 18.60
C LEU A 74 -1.16 -7.43 17.91
N ASN A 75 0.06 -7.15 18.39
CA ASN A 75 1.28 -7.74 17.86
C ASN A 75 1.40 -9.23 18.22
N LYS A 76 0.86 -9.64 19.38
CA LYS A 76 0.84 -11.04 19.82
C LYS A 76 -0.25 -11.85 19.13
N VAL A 77 -1.40 -11.23 18.86
CA VAL A 77 -2.55 -11.89 18.21
C VAL A 77 -2.33 -12.08 16.71
N ARG A 78 -1.35 -11.37 16.10
CA ARG A 78 -0.99 -11.47 14.67
C ARG A 78 -2.20 -11.29 13.74
N ILE A 79 -3.05 -10.32 14.04
CA ILE A 79 -4.18 -9.97 13.16
C ILE A 79 -3.65 -9.32 11.87
N SER A 80 -4.25 -9.68 10.74
CA SER A 80 -3.91 -9.14 9.42
C SER A 80 -4.34 -7.69 9.27
N PHE A 81 -3.76 -6.98 8.30
CA PHE A 81 -4.14 -5.62 7.95
C PHE A 81 -5.65 -5.47 7.70
N SER A 82 -6.27 -6.40 6.96
CA SER A 82 -7.71 -6.34 6.71
C SER A 82 -8.53 -6.50 7.99
N GLN A 83 -8.12 -7.39 8.89
CA GLN A 83 -8.79 -7.57 10.17
C GLN A 83 -8.66 -6.33 11.07
N LYS A 84 -7.51 -5.63 11.03
CA LYS A 84 -7.35 -4.34 11.73
C LYS A 84 -8.34 -3.29 11.20
N MET A 85 -8.52 -3.23 9.88
CA MET A 85 -9.49 -2.32 9.25
C MET A 85 -10.92 -2.60 9.70
N ASP A 86 -11.27 -3.87 9.92
CA ASP A 86 -12.60 -4.27 10.35
C ASP A 86 -12.88 -3.91 11.83
N LEU A 87 -11.86 -3.49 12.59
CA LEU A 87 -11.98 -3.01 13.98
C LEU A 87 -12.19 -1.48 14.09
N LEU A 88 -12.17 -0.76 12.98
CA LEU A 88 -12.39 0.69 12.97
C LEU A 88 -13.87 1.00 13.25
N ASP A 89 -14.13 2.07 14.03
CA ASP A 89 -15.50 2.50 14.33
C ASP A 89 -16.14 3.13 13.09
N PRO A 90 -17.22 2.54 12.53
CA PRO A 90 -17.89 3.10 11.37
C PRO A 90 -18.63 4.42 11.65
N ASN A 91 -18.85 4.78 12.92
CA ASN A 91 -19.55 6.02 13.30
C ASN A 91 -18.61 7.23 13.38
N ASP A 92 -17.30 7.01 13.44
CA ASP A 92 -16.31 8.09 13.37
C ASP A 92 -16.19 8.56 11.91
N HIS A 93 -16.74 9.74 11.62
CA HIS A 93 -16.81 10.28 10.27
C HIS A 93 -15.42 10.54 9.66
N LEU A 94 -14.45 10.95 10.48
CA LEU A 94 -13.08 11.20 10.01
C LEU A 94 -12.37 9.89 9.65
N ILE A 95 -12.66 8.82 10.38
CA ILE A 95 -12.13 7.49 10.11
C ILE A 95 -12.85 6.85 8.92
N SER A 96 -14.17 6.95 8.85
CA SER A 96 -14.97 6.43 7.74
C SER A 96 -14.51 6.97 6.38
N ASP A 97 -14.17 8.26 6.31
CA ASP A 97 -13.69 8.91 5.08
C ASP A 97 -12.38 8.31 4.54
N ILE A 98 -11.45 7.92 5.43
CA ILE A 98 -10.16 7.35 5.02
C ILE A 98 -10.22 5.84 4.80
N VAL A 99 -11.19 5.13 5.39
CA VAL A 99 -11.29 3.66 5.32
C VAL A 99 -11.30 3.14 3.89
N THR A 100 -12.07 3.80 3.01
CA THR A 100 -12.17 3.38 1.60
C THR A 100 -10.83 3.53 0.88
N GLY A 101 -10.10 4.61 1.14
CA GLY A 101 -8.76 4.82 0.58
C GLY A 101 -7.72 3.84 1.14
N ILE A 102 -7.74 3.58 2.44
CA ILE A 102 -6.82 2.59 3.05
C ILE A 102 -7.07 1.19 2.49
N ARG A 103 -8.33 0.81 2.28
CA ARG A 103 -8.69 -0.46 1.62
C ARG A 103 -8.17 -0.52 0.18
N HIS A 104 -8.21 0.61 -0.53
CA HIS A 104 -7.65 0.72 -1.87
C HIS A 104 -6.12 0.60 -1.88
N LEU A 105 -5.42 1.23 -0.94
CA LEU A 105 -3.97 1.07 -0.75
C LEU A 105 -3.59 -0.40 -0.53
N ASN A 106 -4.35 -1.14 0.30
CA ASN A 106 -4.13 -2.57 0.50
C ASN A 106 -4.33 -3.38 -0.79
N LYS A 107 -5.30 -3.00 -1.64
CA LYS A 107 -5.50 -3.62 -2.96
C LYS A 107 -4.30 -3.42 -3.88
N ILE A 108 -3.72 -2.21 -3.91
CA ILE A 108 -2.52 -1.89 -4.69
C ILE A 108 -1.32 -2.73 -4.19
N ARG A 109 -1.11 -2.78 -2.86
CA ARG A 109 -0.06 -3.62 -2.27
C ARG A 109 -0.25 -5.11 -2.60
N ASN A 110 -1.47 -5.62 -2.56
CA ASN A 110 -1.75 -7.01 -2.92
C ASN A 110 -1.49 -7.27 -4.41
N ARG A 111 -1.84 -6.32 -5.28
CA ARG A 111 -1.55 -6.39 -6.71
C ARG A 111 -0.04 -6.50 -6.95
N LEU A 112 0.76 -5.69 -6.24
CA LEU A 112 2.22 -5.74 -6.26
C LEU A 112 2.79 -7.08 -5.76
N ALA A 113 2.22 -7.62 -4.69
CA ALA A 113 2.66 -8.90 -4.13
C ALA A 113 2.42 -10.10 -5.07
N HIS A 114 1.41 -10.03 -5.94
CA HIS A 114 1.10 -11.07 -6.92
C HIS A 114 1.68 -10.82 -8.31
N ASN A 115 1.97 -9.57 -8.65
CA ASN A 115 2.55 -9.16 -9.92
C ASN A 115 3.62 -8.10 -9.65
N LEU A 116 4.89 -8.49 -9.75
CA LEU A 116 6.01 -7.59 -9.48
C LEU A 116 6.09 -6.43 -10.47
N SER A 117 5.47 -6.55 -11.64
CA SER A 117 5.40 -5.51 -12.67
C SER A 117 4.15 -4.63 -12.54
N ALA A 118 3.40 -4.76 -11.44
CA ALA A 118 2.27 -3.90 -11.17
C ALA A 118 2.73 -2.50 -10.75
N ASP A 119 2.12 -1.49 -11.36
CA ASP A 119 2.36 -0.09 -11.04
C ASP A 119 1.11 0.57 -10.42
N VAL A 120 1.27 1.79 -9.91
CA VAL A 120 0.17 2.65 -9.47
C VAL A 120 -0.39 3.37 -10.69
N THR A 121 -1.66 3.14 -10.98
CA THR A 121 -2.31 3.67 -12.17
C THR A 121 -3.02 4.99 -11.89
N THR A 122 -3.30 5.76 -12.94
CA THR A 122 -4.15 6.96 -12.85
C THR A 122 -5.56 6.64 -12.33
N GLU A 123 -6.07 5.43 -12.55
CA GLU A 123 -7.34 5.00 -11.95
C GLU A 123 -7.23 4.81 -10.44
N ASP A 124 -6.08 4.34 -9.94
CA ASP A 124 -5.85 4.24 -8.50
C ASP A 124 -5.77 5.64 -7.86
N SER A 125 -5.10 6.60 -8.51
CA SER A 125 -5.03 7.98 -8.01
C SER A 125 -6.40 8.67 -7.96
N LYS A 126 -7.25 8.45 -8.97
CA LYS A 126 -8.65 8.93 -8.97
C LYS A 126 -9.45 8.40 -7.77
N LYS A 127 -9.19 7.17 -7.31
CA LYS A 127 -9.87 6.63 -6.12
C LYS A 127 -9.48 7.39 -4.87
N PHE A 128 -8.21 7.71 -4.68
CA PHE A 128 -7.78 8.56 -3.55
C PHE A 128 -8.37 9.97 -3.66
N LEU A 129 -8.29 10.60 -4.83
CA LEU A 129 -8.83 11.94 -5.07
C LEU A 129 -10.36 12.02 -5.03
N SER A 130 -11.07 10.89 -4.96
CA SER A 130 -12.52 10.88 -4.73
C SER A 130 -12.90 11.16 -3.27
N ILE A 131 -11.94 11.07 -2.36
CA ILE A 131 -12.13 11.40 -0.94
C ILE A 131 -12.10 12.91 -0.79
N ALA A 132 -13.26 13.51 -0.45
CA ALA A 132 -13.47 14.95 -0.51
C ALA A 132 -12.50 15.74 0.39
N ALA A 133 -12.32 15.30 1.63
CA ALA A 133 -11.42 15.95 2.58
C ALA A 133 -9.96 15.89 2.13
N PHE A 134 -9.50 14.74 1.62
CA PHE A 134 -8.16 14.59 1.07
C PHE A 134 -7.96 15.51 -0.14
N LYS A 135 -8.89 15.50 -1.10
CA LYS A 135 -8.84 16.36 -2.29
C LYS A 135 -8.80 17.85 -1.91
N ALA A 136 -9.62 18.26 -0.95
CA ALA A 136 -9.65 19.64 -0.48
C ALA A 136 -8.32 20.07 0.15
N LEU A 137 -7.73 19.22 0.99
CA LEU A 137 -6.43 19.48 1.60
C LEU A 137 -5.31 19.54 0.54
N GLN A 138 -5.34 18.64 -0.44
CA GLN A 138 -4.35 18.62 -1.51
C GLN A 138 -4.44 19.91 -2.36
N ASN A 139 -5.66 20.34 -2.74
CA ASN A 139 -5.88 21.61 -3.44
C ASN A 139 -5.36 22.84 -2.65
N ALA A 140 -5.39 22.78 -1.32
CA ALA A 140 -4.90 23.86 -0.47
C ALA A 140 -3.37 23.81 -0.25
N SER A 141 -2.76 22.64 -0.38
CA SER A 141 -1.34 22.40 -0.06
C SER A 141 -0.42 22.44 -1.29
N SER A 142 -0.97 22.21 -2.48
CA SER A 142 -0.23 22.11 -3.75
C SER A 142 -0.42 23.33 -4.64
N ASN A 143 0.60 23.68 -5.43
CA ASN A 143 0.46 24.60 -6.58
C ASN A 143 -0.54 23.98 -7.59
N PRO A 144 -1.34 24.77 -8.34
CA PRO A 144 -2.73 24.44 -8.71
C PRO A 144 -3.01 23.28 -9.68
N ASP A 145 -2.04 22.47 -10.12
CA ASP A 145 -2.27 21.50 -11.20
C ASP A 145 -2.18 20.02 -10.76
N ILE A 146 -3.09 19.64 -9.88
CA ILE A 146 -3.26 18.27 -9.36
C ILE A 146 -3.79 17.31 -10.44
N SER A 147 -4.37 17.84 -11.50
CA SER A 147 -4.89 17.07 -12.64
C SER A 147 -3.79 16.27 -13.36
N ASN A 148 -2.53 16.68 -13.21
CA ASN A 148 -1.35 16.04 -13.78
C ASN A 148 -0.43 15.37 -12.72
N ALA A 149 -0.91 15.18 -11.49
CA ALA A 149 -0.09 14.59 -10.43
C ALA A 149 0.30 13.14 -10.75
N ASP A 150 1.57 12.81 -10.49
CA ASP A 150 2.10 11.44 -10.56
C ASP A 150 1.24 10.51 -9.67
N PRO A 151 0.65 9.42 -10.22
CA PRO A 151 -0.17 8.50 -9.42
C PRO A 151 0.53 7.97 -8.17
N MET A 152 1.85 7.75 -8.23
CA MET A 152 2.63 7.31 -7.08
C MET A 152 2.72 8.42 -6.01
N GLN A 153 2.91 9.67 -6.42
CA GLN A 153 2.89 10.81 -5.51
C GLN A 153 1.53 10.93 -4.80
N VAL A 154 0.42 10.82 -5.53
CA VAL A 154 -0.94 10.87 -4.94
C VAL A 154 -1.14 9.76 -3.91
N LEU A 155 -0.64 8.55 -4.18
CA LEU A 155 -0.69 7.44 -3.24
C LEU A 155 0.09 7.74 -1.95
N GLU A 156 1.29 8.31 -2.07
CA GLU A 156 2.13 8.64 -0.91
C GLU A 156 1.53 9.76 -0.07
N GLU A 157 1.00 10.80 -0.71
CA GLU A 157 0.31 11.90 -0.04
C GLU A 157 -0.97 11.40 0.66
N PHE A 158 -1.72 10.51 0.03
CA PHE A 158 -2.86 9.88 0.67
C PHE A 158 -2.44 9.06 1.89
N ALA A 159 -1.35 8.29 1.80
CA ALA A 159 -0.84 7.52 2.93
C ALA A 159 -0.43 8.42 4.10
N GLN A 160 0.21 9.56 3.82
CA GLN A 160 0.55 10.56 4.83
C GLN A 160 -0.70 11.20 5.46
N TYR A 161 -1.70 11.54 4.64
CA TYR A 161 -2.98 12.07 5.09
C TYR A 161 -3.69 11.07 6.02
N ALA A 162 -3.87 9.82 5.58
CA ALA A 162 -4.53 8.78 6.36
C ALA A 162 -3.83 8.53 7.71
N ALA A 163 -2.49 8.44 7.71
CA ALA A 163 -1.69 8.30 8.92
C ALA A 163 -1.84 9.51 9.86
N SER A 164 -1.87 10.73 9.30
CA SER A 164 -2.07 11.95 10.07
C SER A 164 -3.45 12.00 10.72
N THR A 165 -4.50 11.59 10.01
CA THR A 165 -5.86 11.50 10.54
C THR A 165 -5.94 10.48 11.68
N LEU A 166 -5.37 9.28 11.49
CA LEU A 166 -5.29 8.25 12.54
C LEU A 166 -4.54 8.74 13.78
N ASN A 167 -3.41 9.42 13.58
CA ASN A 167 -2.60 9.96 14.67
C ASN A 167 -3.30 11.13 15.39
N HIS A 168 -3.99 12.00 14.67
CA HIS A 168 -4.68 13.16 15.25
C HIS A 168 -5.69 12.72 16.31
N GLN A 169 -6.46 11.67 16.02
CA GLN A 169 -7.49 11.13 16.92
C GLN A 169 -6.93 10.61 18.26
N VAL A 170 -5.64 10.26 18.33
CA VAL A 170 -5.02 9.68 19.53
C VAL A 170 -3.92 10.53 20.12
N SER A 171 -3.48 11.56 19.40
CA SER A 171 -2.48 12.50 19.90
C SER A 171 -3.06 13.40 20.99
N SER A 172 -2.27 13.71 22.02
CA SER A 172 -2.67 14.64 23.07
C SER A 172 -3.06 16.01 22.51
N PHE A 173 -2.37 16.46 21.45
CA PHE A 173 -2.71 17.70 20.76
C PHE A 173 -4.08 17.61 20.06
N GLY A 174 -4.33 16.57 19.26
CA GLY A 174 -5.58 16.44 18.53
C GLY A 174 -6.78 16.25 19.46
N SER A 175 -6.62 15.49 20.54
CA SER A 175 -7.65 15.38 21.58
C SER A 175 -7.98 16.74 22.21
N ALA A 176 -6.97 17.55 22.53
CA ALA A 176 -7.16 18.89 23.09
C ALA A 176 -7.79 19.86 22.07
N PHE A 177 -7.39 19.77 20.79
CA PHE A 177 -7.93 20.58 19.71
C PHE A 177 -9.41 20.27 19.45
N THR A 178 -9.78 18.98 19.34
CA THR A 178 -11.17 18.55 19.17
C THR A 178 -12.04 18.98 20.34
N GLN A 179 -11.53 18.85 21.57
CA GLN A 179 -12.24 19.34 22.75
C GLN A 179 -12.48 20.85 22.68
N ALA A 180 -11.45 21.65 22.38
CA ALA A 180 -11.57 23.10 22.23
C ALA A 180 -12.55 23.50 21.11
N LEU A 181 -12.55 22.78 19.98
CA LEU A 181 -13.46 23.03 18.87
C LEU A 181 -14.93 22.77 19.25
N ASN A 182 -15.19 21.69 19.96
CA ASN A 182 -16.53 21.34 20.45
C ASN A 182 -17.04 22.37 21.47
N GLU A 183 -16.18 22.83 22.38
CA GLU A 183 -16.50 23.88 23.35
C GLU A 183 -16.80 25.22 22.65
N ALA A 184 -16.04 25.59 21.62
CA ALA A 184 -16.27 26.82 20.86
C ALA A 184 -17.56 26.78 20.02
N SER A 185 -17.86 25.63 19.41
CA SER A 185 -19.07 25.44 18.59
C SER A 185 -20.35 25.38 19.43
N SER A 186 -20.26 24.89 20.67
CA SER A 186 -21.37 24.83 21.61
C SER A 186 -21.65 26.17 22.32
N ASN A 187 -20.66 27.07 22.36
CA ASN A 187 -20.77 28.41 22.94
C ASN A 187 -21.07 29.51 21.91
N ALA A 188 -21.30 29.16 20.65
CA ALA A 188 -21.75 30.12 19.63
C ALA A 188 -23.17 30.59 19.98
N PRO A 189 -23.43 31.92 20.10
CA PRO A 189 -24.77 32.40 20.39
C PRO A 189 -25.73 32.01 19.24
N PRO A 190 -27.00 31.68 19.54
CA PRO A 190 -27.98 31.43 18.48
C PRO A 190 -28.15 32.71 17.66
N ASN A 191 -28.06 32.58 16.33
CA ASN A 191 -28.41 33.64 15.38
C ASN A 191 -29.88 34.05 15.51
#